data_AF-A0A0P9S002-F1
#
_entry.id   AF-A0A0P9S002-F1
#
_cell.length_a   1.000
_cell.length_b   1.000
_cell.length_c   1.000
_cell.angle_alpha   90.00
_cell.angle_beta   90.00
_cell.angle_gamma   90.00
#
_symmetry.space_group_name_H-M   'P 1'
#
loop_
_entity.id
_entity.type
_entity.pdbx_description
1 polymer ?
#
loop_
_entity_poly.entity_id
_entity_poly.type
_entity_poly.pdbx_seq_one_letter_code
_entity_poly.pdbx_strand_id
1 'polypeptide(L)' 'QSTYIPLGVKHSLANPGKVPLELIEVQSGSYLGEDDIVRFEDRYGRLKK' A
#
# COMPACT_ATOMS: atom_id res chain seq x y z
N GLN A 1 -5.07 -15.44 -0.48
CA GLN A 1 -6.19 -14.72 0.16
C GLN A 1 -6.32 -13.36 -0.50
N SER A 2 -7.53 -12.84 -0.65
CA SER A 2 -7.78 -11.47 -1.12
C SER A 2 -8.47 -10.65 -0.04
N THR A 3 -8.26 -9.34 -0.07
CA THR A 3 -9.00 -8.37 0.74
C THR A 3 -9.23 -7.12 -0.09
N TYR A 4 -10.42 -6.54 0.00
CA TYR A 4 -10.70 -5.25 -0.59
C TYR A 4 -10.37 -4.15 0.42
N ILE A 5 -9.70 -3.10 -0.05
CA ILE A 5 -9.38 -1.93 0.76
C ILE A 5 -10.22 -0.77 0.21
N PRO A 6 -11.20 -0.26 0.96
CA PRO A 6 -12.02 0.85 0.53
C PRO A 6 -11.22 2.14 0.36
N LEU A 7 -11.73 3.04 -0.49
CA LEU A 7 -11.14 4.37 -0.70
C LEU A 7 -10.98 5.12 0.63
N GLY A 8 -9.83 5.79 0.80
CA GLY A 8 -9.53 6.62 1.98
C GLY A 8 -9.20 5.83 3.26
N VAL A 9 -9.28 4.50 3.24
CA VAL A 9 -8.93 3.68 4.41
C VAL A 9 -7.42 3.61 4.55
N LYS A 10 -6.91 4.14 5.67
CA LYS A 10 -5.49 3.97 6.05
C LYS A 10 -5.22 2.49 6.32
N HIS A 11 -4.20 1.95 5.65
CA HIS A 11 -3.81 0.55 5.77
C HIS A 11 -2.29 0.40 5.70
N SER A 12 -1.80 -0.74 6.20
CA SER A 12 -0.40 -1.16 6.11
C SER A 12 -0.35 -2.68 6.08
N LEU A 13 0.48 -3.25 5.22
CA LEU A 13 0.66 -4.69 5.08
C LEU A 13 2.02 -5.10 5.61
N ALA A 14 2.06 -6.17 6.39
CA ALA A 14 3.28 -6.78 6.90
C ALA A 14 3.21 -8.30 6.72
N ASN A 15 4.35 -8.94 6.46
CA ASN A 15 4.47 -10.39 6.46
C ASN A 15 5.02 -10.85 7.83
N PRO A 16 4.17 -11.35 8.75
CA PRO A 16 4.63 -11.89 10.04
C PRO A 16 5.21 -13.31 9.91
N GLY A 17 5.05 -13.95 8.75
CA GLY A 17 5.52 -15.30 8.50
C GLY A 17 7.03 -15.37 8.30
N LYS A 18 7.57 -16.59 8.40
CA LYS A 18 9.00 -16.88 8.13
C LYS A 18 9.27 -17.30 6.68
N VAL A 19 8.23 -17.30 5.85
CA VAL A 19 8.28 -17.71 4.44
C VAL A 19 8.06 -16.48 3.57
N PRO A 20 8.73 -16.37 2.40
CA PRO A 20 8.48 -15.29 1.45
C PRO A 20 7.00 -15.21 1.07
N LEU A 21 6.50 -13.97 0.99
CA LEU A 21 5.12 -13.67 0.59
C LEU A 21 5.16 -12.97 -0.76
N GLU A 22 4.32 -13.44 -1.69
CA GLU A 22 4.04 -12.75 -2.95
C GLU A 22 2.75 -11.94 -2.79
N LEU A 23 2.82 -10.65 -3.13
CA LEU A 23 1.68 -9.72 -3.06
C LEU A 23 1.36 -9.22 -4.46
N ILE A 24 0.08 -9.23 -4.82
CA ILE A 24 -0.44 -8.59 -6.03
C ILE A 24 -1.41 -7.50 -5.59
N GLU A 25 -1.12 -6.27 -5.95
CA GLU A 25 -2.00 -5.12 -5.74
C GLU A 25 -2.73 -4.80 -7.05
N VAL A 26 -4.05 -4.62 -6.96
CA VAL A 26 -4.90 -4.22 -8.10
C VAL A 26 -5.58 -2.91 -7.73
N GLN A 27 -5.15 -1.83 -8.36
CA GLN A 27 -5.76 -0.51 -8.17
C GLN A 27 -6.92 -0.31 -9.14
N SER A 28 -8.03 0.20 -8.64
CA SER A 28 -9.28 0.38 -9.39
C SER A 28 -9.76 1.83 -9.23
N GLY A 29 -9.82 2.59 -10.32
CA GLY A 29 -10.22 3.99 -10.28
C GLY A 29 -10.03 4.68 -11.62
N SER A 30 -10.55 5.90 -11.75
CA SER A 30 -10.35 6.74 -12.93
C SER A 30 -9.01 7.50 -12.93
N TYR A 31 -8.37 7.59 -11.76
CA TYR A 31 -7.08 8.27 -11.56
C TYR A 31 -6.23 7.45 -10.60
N LEU A 32 -4.97 7.20 -10.97
CA LEU A 32 -4.01 6.36 -10.24
C LEU A 32 -2.64 7.07 -10.11
N GLY A 33 -2.66 8.39 -9.92
CA GLY A 33 -1.45 9.20 -9.77
C GLY A 33 -0.75 8.96 -8.42
N GLU A 34 0.56 9.19 -8.39
CA GLU A 34 1.37 9.12 -7.16
C GLU A 34 0.96 10.17 -6.11
N ASP A 35 0.38 11.28 -6.56
CA ASP A 35 -0.15 12.39 -5.76
C ASP A 35 -1.48 12.05 -5.06
N ASP A 36 -2.20 11.02 -5.53
CA ASP A 36 -3.39 10.47 -4.85
C ASP A 36 -3.00 9.56 -3.66
N ILE A 37 -1.71 9.27 -3.49
CA ILE A 37 -1.20 8.40 -2.43
C ILE A 37 -0.72 9.22 -1.23
N VAL A 38 -1.54 9.26 -0.18
CA VAL A 38 -1.17 9.88 1.11
C VAL A 38 -0.33 8.91 1.94
N ARG A 39 0.95 9.23 2.14
CA ARG A 39 1.89 8.42 2.94
C ARG A 39 1.98 8.96 4.36
N PHE A 40 1.42 8.23 5.32
CA PHE A 40 1.41 8.64 6.74
C PHE A 40 2.69 8.33 7.50
N GLU A 41 3.43 7.31 7.07
CA GLU A 41 4.71 6.90 7.65
C GLU A 41 5.66 6.50 6.52
N ASP A 42 6.91 6.95 6.62
CA ASP A 42 7.95 6.58 5.68
C ASP A 42 9.08 5.83 6.38
N ARG A 43 8.78 4.59 6.78
CA ARG A 43 9.78 3.71 7.43
C ARG A 43 10.90 3.27 6.48
N TYR A 44 10.76 3.53 5.17
CA TYR A 44 11.69 3.08 4.14
C TYR A 44 12.45 4.24 3.46
N GLY A 45 12.27 5.48 3.93
CA GLY A 45 13.02 6.66 3.47
C GLY A 45 12.79 7.02 2.00
N ARG A 46 11.57 6.85 1.48
CA ARG A 46 11.19 7.13 0.09
C ARG A 46 10.95 8.62 -0.18
N LEU A 47 10.64 9.40 0.85
CA LEU A 47 10.46 10.85 0.75
C LEU A 47 11.82 11.53 0.94
N LYS A 48 12.27 12.28 -0.08
CA LYS A 48 13.41 13.20 0.09
C LYS A 48 12.97 14.36 0.98
N LYS A 49 13.87 14.77 1.88
CA LYS A 49 13.76 16.01 2.66
C LYS A 49 13.67 17.22 1.76
#